data_AF-A0A538PVM5-F1
#
_entry.id   AF-A0A538PVM5-F1
#
_cell.length_a   1.000
_cell.length_b   1.000
_cell.length_c   1.000
_cell.angle_alpha   90.00
_cell.angle_beta   90.00
_cell.angle_gamma   90.00
#
_symmetry.space_group_name_H-M   'P 1'
#
loop_
_entity.id
_entity.type
_entity.pdbx_description
1 polymer ?
#
loop_
_entity_poly.entity_id
_entity_poly.type
_entity_poly.pdbx_seq_one_letter_code
_entity_poly.pdbx_strand_id
1 'polypeptide(L)'
;MISLSVYGEPGEARYAAVWVQRTGAAWVAVHGVDGAGYQSFFNNWTAKGYAPVLVSATGTSHNAIFAAVFEQGIAGAVVAHHGMTSGPESHAGTFQHLNKVARDQKMILRSFDVYGTSSDRRYIAVWHANPRFVKWHVHPADTAAA
;
A
#
# COMPACT_ATOMS: atom_id res chain seq x y z
N MET A 1 -11.97 -7.04 -5.71
CA MET A 1 -11.20 -6.29 -6.74
C MET A 1 -9.78 -6.84 -6.72
N ILE A 2 -9.10 -6.99 -7.85
CA ILE A 2 -7.73 -7.56 -7.91
C ILE A 2 -6.67 -6.57 -8.37
N SER A 3 -7.07 -5.44 -8.94
CA SER A 3 -6.18 -4.35 -9.30
C SER A 3 -6.94 -3.04 -9.20
N LEU A 4 -6.24 -2.00 -8.76
CA LEU A 4 -6.71 -0.62 -8.64
C LEU A 4 -5.54 0.30 -8.96
N SER A 5 -5.75 1.28 -9.83
CA SER A 5 -4.82 2.38 -10.04
C SER A 5 -5.57 3.71 -10.12
N VAL A 6 -4.95 4.76 -9.59
CA VAL A 6 -5.33 6.15 -9.82
C VAL A 6 -4.17 6.87 -10.52
N TYR A 7 -4.48 7.72 -11.49
CA TYR A 7 -3.49 8.44 -12.28
C TYR A 7 -4.05 9.76 -12.82
N GLY A 8 -3.17 10.62 -13.34
CA GLY A 8 -3.53 11.95 -13.82
C GLY A 8 -3.35 13.03 -12.76
N GLU A 9 -3.67 14.27 -13.12
CA GLU A 9 -3.61 15.38 -12.18
C GLU A 9 -4.75 15.31 -11.15
N PRO A 10 -4.57 15.81 -9.91
CA PRO A 10 -5.57 15.71 -8.84
C PRO A 10 -6.99 16.18 -9.23
N GLY A 11 -7.09 17.24 -10.04
CA GLY A 11 -8.38 17.77 -10.52
C GLY A 11 -9.04 16.95 -11.64
N GLU A 12 -8.31 16.03 -12.26
CA GLU A 12 -8.77 15.17 -13.37
C GLU A 12 -8.36 13.72 -13.12
N ALA A 13 -8.35 13.29 -11.87
CA ALA A 13 -7.91 11.95 -11.49
C ALA A 13 -8.77 10.88 -12.18
N ARG A 14 -8.09 9.94 -12.83
CA ARG A 14 -8.69 8.79 -13.53
C ARG A 14 -8.41 7.52 -12.76
N TYR A 15 -9.31 6.55 -12.90
CA TYR A 15 -9.25 5.29 -12.17
C TYR A 15 -9.34 4.13 -13.14
N ALA A 16 -8.49 3.12 -12.94
CA ALA A 16 -8.65 1.81 -13.55
C ALA A 16 -8.75 0.75 -12.47
N ALA A 17 -9.64 -0.20 -12.65
CA ALA A 17 -9.79 -1.30 -11.72
C ALA A 17 -10.19 -2.57 -12.46
N VAL A 18 -9.74 -3.71 -11.93
CA VAL A 18 -10.05 -5.04 -12.47
C VAL A 18 -10.70 -5.87 -11.37
N TRP A 19 -11.78 -6.55 -11.73
CA TRP A 19 -12.51 -7.45 -10.86
C TRP A 19 -12.45 -8.87 -11.40
N VAL A 20 -12.54 -9.82 -10.48
CA VAL A 20 -12.74 -11.23 -10.78
C VAL A 20 -14.05 -11.65 -10.12
N GLN A 21 -14.91 -12.34 -10.87
CA GLN A 21 -16.16 -12.87 -10.34
C GLN A 21 -15.88 -14.22 -9.67
N ARG A 22 -15.71 -14.20 -8.34
CA ARG A 22 -15.56 -15.40 -7.51
C ARG A 22 -16.04 -15.09 -6.10
N THR A 23 -16.33 -16.14 -5.32
CA THR A 23 -16.53 -16.00 -3.88
C THR A 23 -15.23 -15.47 -3.23
N GLY A 24 -15.37 -14.61 -2.22
CA GLY A 24 -14.24 -13.95 -1.58
C GLY A 24 -14.63 -13.21 -0.31
N ALA A 25 -13.64 -12.57 0.32
CA ALA A 25 -13.84 -11.77 1.51
C ALA A 25 -14.80 -10.59 1.26
N ALA A 26 -15.51 -10.17 2.30
CA ALA A 26 -16.20 -8.89 2.30
C ALA A 26 -15.17 -7.76 2.08
N TRP A 27 -15.51 -6.79 1.24
CA TRP A 27 -14.59 -5.72 0.87
C TRP A 27 -15.29 -4.36 0.83
N VAL A 28 -14.49 -3.33 1.05
CA VAL A 28 -14.89 -1.92 0.96
C VAL A 28 -13.81 -1.14 0.23
N ALA A 29 -14.19 -0.06 -0.45
CA ALA A 29 -13.24 0.74 -1.21
C ALA A 29 -13.52 2.23 -1.04
N VAL A 30 -12.47 3.02 -1.26
CA VAL A 30 -12.52 4.49 -1.34
C VAL A 30 -11.71 4.93 -2.54
N HIS A 31 -12.13 6.03 -3.18
CA HIS A 31 -11.38 6.70 -4.23
C HIS A 31 -11.68 8.20 -4.19
N GLY A 32 -10.78 9.02 -4.76
CA GLY A 32 -11.00 10.46 -4.88
C GLY A 32 -10.89 11.23 -3.57
N VAL A 33 -10.20 10.67 -2.58
CA VAL A 33 -10.00 11.30 -1.26
C VAL A 33 -8.59 11.85 -1.12
N ASP A 34 -8.43 12.91 -0.36
CA ASP A 34 -7.13 13.41 0.04
C ASP A 34 -6.50 12.54 1.15
N GLY A 35 -5.33 12.96 1.65
CA GLY A 35 -4.64 12.23 2.71
C GLY A 35 -5.44 12.13 4.01
N ALA A 36 -6.21 13.16 4.38
CA ALA A 36 -7.04 13.15 5.57
C ALA A 36 -8.23 12.20 5.42
N GLY A 37 -8.90 12.24 4.27
CA GLY A 37 -9.99 11.33 3.92
C GLY A 37 -9.52 9.87 3.86
N TYR A 38 -8.33 9.60 3.32
CA TYR A 38 -7.72 8.28 3.38
C TYR A 38 -7.49 7.83 4.83
N GLN A 39 -6.90 8.68 5.68
CA GLN A 39 -6.65 8.34 7.08
C GLN A 39 -7.94 8.08 7.86
N SER A 40 -9.00 8.87 7.64
CA SER A 40 -10.32 8.64 8.23
C SER A 40 -10.93 7.31 7.77
N PHE A 41 -10.84 7.00 6.47
CA PHE A 41 -11.30 5.72 5.92
C PHE A 41 -10.53 4.53 6.53
N PHE A 42 -9.21 4.64 6.60
CA PHE A 42 -8.33 3.65 7.21
C PHE A 42 -8.74 3.37 8.67
N ASN A 43 -8.86 4.42 9.50
CA ASN A 43 -9.20 4.30 10.92
C ASN A 43 -10.57 3.64 11.12
N ASN A 44 -11.58 4.08 10.34
CA ASN A 44 -12.94 3.55 10.45
C ASN A 44 -13.03 2.06 10.10
N TRP A 45 -12.36 1.62 9.04
CA TRP A 45 -12.47 0.24 8.56
C TRP A 45 -11.55 -0.74 9.28
N THR A 46 -10.37 -0.30 9.70
CA THR A 46 -9.50 -1.12 10.57
C THR A 46 -10.15 -1.39 11.92
N ALA A 47 -10.86 -0.42 12.51
CA ALA A 47 -11.68 -0.64 13.71
C ALA A 47 -12.80 -1.68 13.52
N LYS A 48 -13.21 -1.96 12.27
CA LYS A 48 -14.23 -2.96 11.92
C LYS A 48 -13.63 -4.30 11.46
N GLY A 49 -12.32 -4.50 11.66
CA GLY A 49 -11.63 -5.75 11.30
C GLY A 49 -11.33 -5.89 9.80
N TYR A 50 -11.32 -4.80 9.06
CA TYR A 50 -10.87 -4.76 7.66
C TYR A 50 -9.40 -4.33 7.59
N ALA A 51 -8.68 -4.80 6.58
CA ALA A 51 -7.30 -4.40 6.32
C ALA A 51 -7.11 -4.00 4.87
N PRO A 52 -6.27 -2.99 4.57
CA PRO A 52 -6.00 -2.61 3.19
C PRO A 52 -5.32 -3.76 2.44
N VAL A 53 -5.72 -3.98 1.20
CA VAL A 53 -5.15 -4.98 0.29
C VAL A 53 -4.63 -4.37 -1.00
N LEU A 54 -5.16 -3.20 -1.39
CA LEU A 54 -4.73 -2.42 -2.54
C LEU A 54 -4.71 -0.95 -2.14
N VAL A 55 -3.65 -0.26 -2.54
CA VAL A 55 -3.49 1.19 -2.40
C VAL A 55 -2.97 1.76 -3.72
N SER A 56 -3.42 2.96 -4.07
CA SER A 56 -2.89 3.73 -5.18
C SER A 56 -3.03 5.22 -4.91
N ALA A 57 -2.11 6.03 -5.42
CA ALA A 57 -2.08 7.46 -5.21
C ALA A 57 -1.56 8.20 -6.44
N THR A 58 -2.06 9.41 -6.67
CA THR A 58 -1.54 10.32 -7.70
C THR A 58 -1.47 11.75 -7.17
N GLY A 59 -0.92 12.67 -7.97
CA GLY A 59 -0.74 14.07 -7.58
C GLY A 59 0.55 14.36 -6.83
N THR A 60 0.65 15.59 -6.29
CA THR A 60 1.84 16.05 -5.54
C THR A 60 1.77 15.60 -4.08
N SER A 61 2.86 15.78 -3.33
CA SER A 61 2.89 15.52 -1.88
C SER A 61 1.86 16.33 -1.07
N HIS A 62 1.46 17.50 -1.56
CA HIS A 62 0.54 18.42 -0.88
C HIS A 62 -0.89 18.37 -1.45
N ASN A 63 -1.08 17.74 -2.61
CA ASN A 63 -2.38 17.59 -3.27
C ASN A 63 -2.49 16.17 -3.83
N ALA A 64 -2.36 15.19 -2.95
CA ALA A 64 -2.42 13.79 -3.30
C ALA A 64 -3.87 13.30 -3.32
N ILE A 65 -4.22 12.50 -4.32
CA ILE A 65 -5.49 11.79 -4.39
C ILE A 65 -5.23 10.31 -4.19
N PHE A 66 -5.93 9.71 -3.23
CA PHE A 66 -5.80 8.32 -2.85
C PHE A 66 -7.00 7.49 -3.29
N ALA A 67 -6.73 6.22 -3.57
CA ALA A 67 -7.72 5.18 -3.70
C ALA A 67 -7.22 3.91 -2.99
N ALA A 68 -8.13 3.16 -2.36
CA ALA A 68 -7.76 1.96 -1.65
C ALA A 68 -8.92 0.94 -1.60
N VAL A 69 -8.56 -0.33 -1.46
CA VAL A 69 -9.48 -1.43 -1.20
C VAL A 69 -9.07 -2.12 0.09
N PHE A 70 -10.04 -2.41 0.94
CA PHE A 70 -9.85 -3.15 2.18
C PHE A 70 -10.69 -4.41 2.13
N GLU A 71 -10.15 -5.50 2.66
CA GLU A 71 -10.84 -6.79 2.80
C GLU A 71 -10.93 -7.17 4.27
N GLN A 72 -12.02 -7.84 4.65
CA GLN A 72 -12.19 -8.41 5.98
C GLN A 72 -11.49 -9.78 6.09
N GLY A 73 -11.07 -10.16 7.29
CA GLY A 73 -10.55 -11.51 7.55
C GLY A 73 -9.09 -11.71 7.11
N ILE A 74 -8.34 -10.64 6.88
CA ILE A 74 -6.89 -10.71 6.72
C ILE A 74 -6.27 -11.10 8.07
N ALA A 75 -5.63 -12.27 8.12
CA ALA A 75 -5.02 -12.78 9.35
C ALA A 75 -3.60 -12.21 9.57
N GLY A 76 -3.26 -11.99 10.84
CA GLY A 76 -1.93 -11.54 11.25
C GLY A 76 -1.73 -10.03 11.23
N ALA A 77 -0.48 -9.60 11.43
CA ALA A 77 -0.12 -8.19 11.46
C ALA A 77 -0.28 -7.53 10.08
N VAL A 78 -0.73 -6.28 10.09
CA VAL A 78 -0.86 -5.41 8.92
C VAL A 78 -0.24 -4.06 9.26
N VAL A 79 0.63 -3.57 8.38
CA VAL A 79 1.28 -2.25 8.48
C VAL A 79 0.97 -1.49 7.20
N ALA A 80 0.56 -0.24 7.30
CA ALA A 80 0.31 0.60 6.13
C ALA A 80 0.74 2.04 6.43
N HIS A 81 1.42 2.66 5.47
CA HIS A 81 1.89 4.04 5.57
C HIS A 81 1.74 4.76 4.23
N HIS A 82 1.42 6.05 4.26
CA HIS A 82 1.46 6.96 3.12
C HIS A 82 2.36 8.15 3.44
N GLY A 83 2.80 8.89 2.41
CA GLY A 83 3.66 10.06 2.57
C GLY A 83 5.13 9.77 2.86
N MET A 84 5.53 8.49 2.82
CA MET A 84 6.93 8.09 3.03
C MET A 84 7.83 8.70 1.94
N THR A 85 9.06 9.05 2.30
CA THR A 85 10.08 9.48 1.34
C THR A 85 10.96 8.32 0.90
N SER A 86 11.75 8.52 -0.15
CA SER A 86 12.92 7.67 -0.39
C SER A 86 14.10 8.15 0.44
N GLY A 87 14.89 7.25 1.00
CA GLY A 87 16.10 7.61 1.73
C GLY A 87 16.81 6.41 2.36
N PRO A 88 17.74 6.66 3.30
CA PRO A 88 18.49 5.59 3.96
C PRO A 88 17.60 4.78 4.89
N GLU A 89 17.89 3.48 5.04
CA GLU A 89 17.19 2.59 5.97
C GLU A 89 17.31 3.01 7.45
N SER A 90 18.25 3.91 7.79
CA SER A 90 18.35 4.48 9.14
C SER A 90 17.26 5.51 9.46
N HIS A 91 16.53 6.02 8.46
CA HIS A 91 15.54 7.07 8.63
C HIS A 91 14.12 6.50 8.64
N ALA A 92 13.45 6.60 9.80
CA ALA A 92 12.16 5.95 10.06
C ALA A 92 11.02 6.33 9.09
N GLY A 93 11.05 7.54 8.52
CA GLY A 93 10.03 8.01 7.57
C GLY A 93 10.23 7.53 6.12
N THR A 94 11.25 6.73 5.85
CA THR A 94 11.56 6.28 4.49
C THR A 94 10.89 4.96 4.17
N PHE A 95 10.55 4.77 2.89
CA PHE A 95 10.05 3.48 2.39
C PHE A 95 11.07 2.37 2.67
N GLN A 96 12.36 2.62 2.46
CA GLN A 96 13.44 1.66 2.68
C GLN A 96 13.49 1.17 4.13
N HIS A 97 13.39 2.09 5.11
CA HIS A 97 13.35 1.72 6.53
C HIS A 97 12.15 0.84 6.85
N LEU A 98 10.94 1.25 6.44
CA LEU A 98 9.72 0.49 6.74
C LEU A 98 9.72 -0.87 6.04
N ASN A 99 10.26 -0.95 4.83
CA ASN A 99 10.41 -2.21 4.11
C ASN A 99 11.39 -3.16 4.83
N LYS A 100 12.50 -2.64 5.37
CA LYS A 100 13.44 -3.40 6.21
C LYS A 100 12.76 -3.90 7.50
N VAL A 101 12.07 -3.01 8.23
CA VAL A 101 11.38 -3.36 9.48
C VAL A 101 10.32 -4.43 9.23
N ALA A 102 9.49 -4.27 8.19
CA ALA A 102 8.48 -5.25 7.82
C ALA A 102 9.11 -6.61 7.51
N ARG A 103 10.22 -6.65 6.75
CA ARG A 103 10.96 -7.89 6.47
C ARG A 103 11.47 -8.54 7.76
N ASP A 104 12.09 -7.78 8.65
CA ASP A 104 12.64 -8.28 9.91
C ASP A 104 11.51 -8.81 10.84
N GLN A 105 10.29 -8.27 10.69
CA GLN A 105 9.06 -8.74 11.34
C GLN A 105 8.34 -9.88 10.58
N LYS A 106 8.99 -10.50 9.58
CA LYS A 106 8.42 -11.59 8.77
C LYS A 106 7.12 -11.17 8.06
N MET A 107 7.10 -9.95 7.54
CA MET A 107 6.02 -9.42 6.69
C MET A 107 6.48 -9.37 5.23
N ILE A 108 5.51 -9.15 4.34
CA ILE A 108 5.70 -9.03 2.89
C ILE A 108 4.98 -7.79 2.37
N LEU A 109 5.60 -7.09 1.43
CA LEU A 109 4.95 -5.99 0.72
C LEU A 109 3.76 -6.53 -0.08
N ARG A 110 2.55 -6.08 0.27
CA ARG A 110 1.30 -6.51 -0.34
C ARG A 110 0.91 -5.63 -1.52
N SER A 111 1.00 -4.32 -1.35
CA SER A 111 0.63 -3.33 -2.35
C SER A 111 1.39 -2.04 -2.06
N PHE A 112 1.81 -1.33 -3.10
CA PHE A 112 2.45 -0.04 -2.99
C PHE A 112 2.18 0.79 -4.24
N ASP A 113 2.37 2.11 -4.10
CA ASP A 113 2.37 3.04 -5.22
C ASP A 113 3.33 4.21 -4.95
N VAL A 114 3.71 4.91 -6.02
CA VAL A 114 4.58 6.08 -5.97
C VAL A 114 3.84 7.27 -6.57
N TYR A 115 3.80 8.37 -5.82
CA TYR A 115 3.20 9.63 -6.24
C TYR A 115 4.15 10.79 -5.95
N GLY A 116 3.74 12.02 -6.24
CA GLY A 116 4.58 13.19 -6.11
C GLY A 116 5.27 13.59 -7.41
N THR A 117 6.27 14.45 -7.29
CA THR A 117 7.07 14.93 -8.43
C THR A 117 8.40 14.20 -8.48
N SER A 118 9.19 14.39 -9.55
CA SER A 118 10.53 13.82 -9.65
C SER A 118 11.47 14.25 -8.50
N SER A 119 11.30 15.47 -7.99
CA SER A 119 12.07 16.03 -6.87
C SER A 119 11.44 15.77 -5.49
N ASP A 120 10.16 15.40 -5.41
CA ASP A 120 9.44 15.12 -4.16
C ASP A 120 8.56 13.87 -4.33
N ARG A 121 9.22 12.72 -4.50
CA ARG A 121 8.56 11.43 -4.60
C ARG A 121 8.11 10.94 -3.23
N ARG A 122 6.87 10.47 -3.18
CA ARG A 122 6.22 9.90 -2.01
C ARG A 122 5.75 8.49 -2.30
N TYR A 123 5.69 7.69 -1.24
CA TYR A 123 5.28 6.30 -1.31
C TYR A 123 4.07 6.08 -0.41
N ILE A 124 3.14 5.27 -0.90
CA ILE A 124 2.11 4.62 -0.10
C ILE A 124 2.35 3.12 -0.20
N ALA A 125 2.30 2.40 0.91
CA ALA A 125 2.53 0.96 0.91
C ALA A 125 1.80 0.26 2.06
N VAL A 126 1.52 -1.02 1.82
CA VAL A 126 0.89 -1.94 2.74
C VAL A 126 1.75 -3.20 2.81
N TRP A 127 2.05 -3.64 4.02
CA TRP A 127 2.70 -4.91 4.32
C TRP A 127 1.76 -5.79 5.13
N HIS A 128 1.70 -7.07 4.77
CA HIS A 128 0.93 -8.11 5.47
C HIS A 128 1.88 -9.13 6.09
N ALA A 129 1.44 -9.84 7.12
CA ALA A 129 2.17 -10.99 7.65
C ALA A 129 2.54 -11.98 6.53
N ASN A 130 3.76 -12.51 6.58
CA ASN A 130 4.29 -13.49 5.62
C ASN A 130 4.54 -14.85 6.32
N PRO A 131 3.49 -15.53 6.82
CA PRO A 131 3.65 -16.76 7.61
C PRO A 131 4.22 -17.93 6.79
N ARG A 132 4.15 -17.84 5.45
CA ARG A 132 4.69 -18.85 4.53
C ARG A 132 6.11 -18.55 4.07
N PHE A 133 6.74 -17.50 4.59
CA PHE A 133 8.11 -17.10 4.23
C PHE A 133 8.31 -16.98 2.72
N VAL A 134 7.30 -16.47 2.00
CA VAL A 134 7.41 -16.22 0.56
C VAL A 134 8.59 -15.29 0.35
N LYS A 135 9.57 -15.72 -0.45
CA LYS A 135 10.71 -14.87 -0.80
C LYS A 135 10.25 -13.79 -1.78
N TRP A 136 10.42 -12.53 -1.40
CA TRP A 136 9.88 -11.38 -2.15
C TRP A 136 10.91 -10.28 -2.45
N HIS A 137 12.10 -10.36 -1.86
CA HIS A 137 13.30 -9.74 -2.39
C HIS A 137 14.11 -10.83 -3.07
N VAL A 138 14.25 -10.72 -4.39
CA VAL A 138 15.10 -11.60 -5.19
C VAL A 138 16.13 -10.73 -5.87
N HIS A 139 17.39 -10.93 -5.51
CA HIS A 139 18.52 -10.34 -6.22
C HIS A 139 19.13 -11.37 -7.16
N PRO A 140 19.75 -10.97 -8.28
CA PRO A 140 20.45 -11.90 -9.17
C PRO A 140 21.52 -12.75 -8.48
N ALA A 141 22.05 -12.27 -7.34
CA ALA A 141 23.06 -12.95 -6.52
C ALA A 141 22.47 -13.92 -5.49
N ASP A 142 21.15 -14.00 -5.36
CA ASP A 142 20.52 -14.87 -4.40
C ASP A 142 20.62 -16.34 -4.81
N THR A 143 21.16 -17.18 -3.93
CA THR A 143 21.12 -18.63 -4.12
C THR A 143 19.69 -19.16 -4.01
N ALA A 144 19.40 -20.24 -4.75
CA ALA A 144 18.15 -20.97 -4.61
C ALA A 144 17.97 -21.39 -3.15
N ALA A 145 16.74 -21.26 -2.62
CA ALA A 145 16.45 -21.72 -1.28
C ALA A 145 16.68 -23.24 -1.21
N ALA A 146 17.45 -23.67 -0.20
CA ALA A 146 17.63 -25.08 0.14
C ALA A 146 16.37 -25.66 0.79
#